data_AF-A0A9X8VJZ2-F1
#
_entry.id   AF-A0A9X8VJZ2-F1
#
_cell.length_a   1.000
_cell.length_b   1.000
_cell.length_c   1.000
_cell.angle_alpha   90.00
_cell.angle_beta   90.00
_cell.angle_gamma   90.00
#
_symmetry.space_group_name_H-M   'P 1'
#
loop_
_entity.id
_entity.type
_entity.pdbx_description
1 polymer ?
#
loop_
_entity_poly.entity_id
_entity_poly.type
_entity_poly.pdbx_seq_one_letter_code
_entity_poly.pdbx_strand_id
1 'polypeptide(L)' 'MFDTKIAFIVRDDLQTWQRLNVVAFLATGIAAAAPEIIGECYVDAQGRRYGGISGQPMLIFAADLPGLQNAHRK' A
#
# COMPACT_ATOMS: atom_id res chain seq x y z
N MET A 1 -1.76 -18.19 -2.70
CA MET A 1 -2.86 -17.55 -1.95
C MET A 1 -2.25 -16.98 -0.69
N PHE A 2 -2.60 -15.74 -0.29
CA PHE A 2 -2.03 -15.10 0.90
C PHE A 2 -3.00 -15.26 2.08
N ASP A 3 -2.49 -15.55 3.26
CA ASP A 3 -3.30 -15.65 4.49
C ASP A 3 -3.71 -14.26 5.00
N THR A 4 -2.93 -13.23 4.67
CA THR A 4 -3.17 -11.85 5.05
C THR A 4 -3.68 -11.00 3.87
N LYS A 5 -4.07 -9.76 4.15
CA LYS A 5 -4.38 -8.73 3.14
C LYS A 5 -3.72 -7.40 3.52
N ILE A 6 -3.29 -6.64 2.51
CA ILE A 6 -2.80 -5.27 2.68
C ILE A 6 -3.90 -4.31 2.25
N ALA A 7 -4.29 -3.38 3.13
CA ALA A 7 -5.30 -2.37 2.84
C ALA A 7 -4.84 -0.99 3.31
N PHE A 8 -5.03 0.02 2.46
CA PHE A 8 -4.88 1.44 2.80
C PHE A 8 -6.24 2.11 2.76
N ILE A 9 -6.54 2.95 3.76
CA ILE A 9 -7.76 3.76 3.79
C ILE A 9 -7.31 5.22 3.88
N VAL A 10 -7.66 6.02 2.88
CA VAL A 10 -7.31 7.45 2.82
C VAL A 10 -8.55 8.33 2.97
N ARG A 11 -8.36 9.55 3.46
CA ARG A 11 -9.47 10.50 3.60
C ARG A 11 -10.00 10.92 2.23
N ASP A 12 -11.32 10.91 2.06
CA ASP A 12 -11.98 11.10 0.77
C ASP A 12 -11.99 12.56 0.27
N ASP A 13 -11.92 13.53 1.18
CA ASP A 13 -11.84 14.97 0.91
C ASP A 13 -10.45 15.46 0.45
N LEU A 14 -9.46 14.56 0.36
CA LEU A 14 -8.11 14.90 -0.06
C LEU A 14 -8.01 15.03 -1.58
N GLN A 15 -7.22 16.01 -2.03
CA GLN A 15 -6.86 16.10 -3.44
C GLN A 15 -6.15 14.82 -3.91
N THR A 16 -6.26 14.49 -5.18
CA THR A 16 -5.71 13.23 -5.72
C THR A 16 -4.21 13.08 -5.44
N TRP A 17 -3.41 14.15 -5.57
CA TRP A 17 -1.98 14.09 -5.27
C TRP A 17 -1.69 13.80 -3.80
N GLN A 18 -2.53 14.30 -2.88
CA GLN A 18 -2.40 14.04 -1.45
C GLN A 18 -2.70 12.57 -1.14
N ARG A 19 -3.75 12.00 -1.76
CA ARG A 19 -4.09 10.57 -1.63
C ARG A 19 -2.95 9.68 -2.12
N LEU A 20 -2.37 10.00 -3.28
CA LEU A 20 -1.21 9.26 -3.82
C LEU A 20 -0.01 9.34 -2.87
N ASN A 21 0.28 10.52 -2.32
CA ASN A 21 1.39 10.73 -1.41
C ASN A 21 1.19 9.94 -0.09
N VAL A 22 0.00 10.00 0.51
CA VAL A 22 -0.32 9.24 1.73
C VAL A 22 -0.19 7.73 1.50
N VAL A 23 -0.73 7.20 0.39
CA VAL A 23 -0.58 5.77 0.06
C VAL A 23 0.89 5.39 -0.10
N ALA A 24 1.71 6.22 -0.75
CA ALA A 24 3.13 5.95 -0.92
C ALA A 24 3.87 5.84 0.43
N PHE A 25 3.63 6.77 1.35
CA PHE A 25 4.21 6.71 2.69
C PHE A 25 3.73 5.47 3.48
N LEU A 26 2.44 5.18 3.47
CA LEU A 26 1.90 4.02 4.18
C LEU A 26 2.46 2.70 3.62
N ALA A 27 2.63 2.59 2.30
CA ALA A 27 3.22 1.42 1.66
C ALA A 27 4.66 1.16 2.13
N THR A 28 5.47 2.22 2.34
CA THR A 28 6.81 2.04 2.91
C THR A 28 6.80 1.54 4.34
N GLY A 29 5.81 1.95 5.15
CA GLY A 29 5.65 1.45 6.52
C GLY A 29 5.31 -0.03 6.55
N ILE A 30 4.42 -0.48 5.67
CA ILE A 30 4.09 -1.91 5.53
C ILE A 30 5.31 -2.72 5.06
N ALA A 31 6.06 -2.23 4.07
CA ALA A 31 7.28 -2.91 3.60
C ALA A 31 8.36 -3.02 4.68
N ALA A 32 8.46 -2.03 5.58
CA ALA A 32 9.39 -2.07 6.70
C ALA A 32 8.91 -3.02 7.83
N ALA A 33 7.60 -3.07 8.09
CA ALA A 33 7.03 -3.89 9.15
C ALA A 33 6.85 -5.36 8.77
N ALA A 34 6.65 -5.66 7.49
CA ALA A 34 6.49 -7.00 6.93
C ALA A 34 7.40 -7.17 5.69
N PRO A 35 8.74 -7.28 5.87
CA PRO A 35 9.68 -7.36 4.75
C PRO A 35 9.43 -8.55 3.80
N GLU A 36 8.83 -9.62 4.30
CA GLU A 36 8.49 -10.84 3.55
C GLU A 36 7.51 -10.62 2.40
N ILE A 37 6.80 -9.49 2.37
CA ILE A 37 5.90 -9.16 1.26
C ILE A 37 6.69 -8.74 0.01
N ILE A 38 7.94 -8.30 0.16
CA ILE A 38 8.77 -7.84 -0.96
C ILE A 38 9.32 -9.06 -1.68
N GLY A 39 8.92 -9.20 -2.95
CA GLY A 39 9.36 -10.30 -3.79
C GLY A 39 10.74 -10.07 -4.42
N GLU A 40 11.07 -10.94 -5.37
CA GLU A 40 12.28 -10.82 -6.19
C GLU A 40 12.33 -9.50 -6.96
N CYS A 41 13.54 -9.13 -7.41
CA CYS A 41 13.74 -7.97 -8.29
C CYS A 41 12.82 -8.06 -9.51
N TYR A 42 12.09 -6.98 -9.80
CA TYR A 42 11.33 -6.90 -11.03
C TYR A 42 12.28 -6.82 -12.23
N VAL A 43 12.06 -7.67 -13.23
CA VAL A 43 12.82 -7.71 -14.49
C VAL A 43 11.88 -7.33 -15.61
N ASP A 44 12.19 -6.25 -16.32
CA ASP A 44 11.38 -5.82 -17.46
C ASP A 44 11.63 -6.68 -18.72
N ALA A 45 10.85 -6.42 -19.78
CA ALA A 45 10.98 -7.14 -21.04
C ALA A 45 12.32 -6.92 -21.77
N GLN A 46 13.15 -5.97 -21.33
CA GLN A 46 14.49 -5.73 -21.85
C GLN A 46 15.59 -6.31 -20.94
N GLY A 47 15.23 -7.03 -19.88
CA GLY A 47 16.19 -7.61 -18.93
C GLY A 47 16.75 -6.61 -17.91
N ARG A 48 16.18 -5.41 -17.79
CA ARG A 48 16.60 -4.43 -16.76
C ARG A 48 16.05 -4.83 -15.41
N ARG A 49 16.88 -4.70 -14.38
CA ARG A 49 16.54 -5.03 -12.99
C ARG A 49 16.14 -3.78 -12.22
N TYR A 50 15.05 -3.89 -11.48
CA TYR A 50 14.53 -2.87 -10.58
C TYR A 50 14.46 -3.42 -9.15
N GLY A 51 14.15 -2.54 -8.19
CA GLY A 51 13.88 -2.95 -6.82
C GLY A 51 12.74 -3.98 -6.74
N GLY A 52 12.81 -4.86 -5.74
CA GLY A 52 11.69 -5.73 -5.40
C GLY A 52 10.46 -4.90 -5.05
N ILE A 53 9.30 -5.40 -5.44
CA ILE A 53 7.99 -4.81 -5.12
C ILE A 53 7.17 -5.83 -4.35
N SER A 54 6.04 -5.41 -3.77
CA SER A 54 5.19 -6.35 -3.05
C SER A 54 4.66 -7.43 -3.99
N GLY A 55 4.82 -8.69 -3.59
CA GLY A 55 4.19 -9.83 -4.26
C GLY A 55 2.70 -9.97 -3.91
N GLN A 56 2.23 -9.26 -2.87
CA GLN A 56 0.86 -9.30 -2.40
C GLN A 56 0.04 -8.11 -2.94
N PRO A 57 -1.20 -8.34 -3.40
CA PRO A 57 -2.07 -7.24 -3.81
C PRO A 57 -2.36 -6.26 -2.68
N MET A 58 -2.37 -4.96 -3.00
CA MET A 58 -2.71 -3.89 -2.08
C MET A 58 -4.07 -3.28 -2.45
N LEU A 59 -5.00 -3.22 -1.49
CA LEU A 59 -6.31 -2.60 -1.69
C LEU A 59 -6.29 -1.14 -1.21
N ILE A 60 -6.86 -0.23 -2.01
CA ILE A 60 -6.93 1.20 -1.69
C ILE A 60 -8.40 1.58 -1.56
N PHE A 61 -8.78 2.06 -0.38
CA PHE A 61 -10.12 2.53 -0.03
C PHE A 61 -10.09 4.01 0.34
N ALA A 62 -11.26 4.64 0.30
CA ALA A 62 -11.46 5.99 0.79
C ALA A 62 -12.61 6.02 1.81
N ALA A 63 -12.51 6.90 2.79
CA ALA A 63 -13.55 7.14 3.79
C ALA A 63 -13.52 8.58 4.30
N ASP A 64 -14.63 9.04 4.85
CA ASP A 64 -14.69 10.29 5.59
C ASP A 64 -13.95 10.18 6.95
N LEU A 65 -13.86 11.29 7.68
CA LEU A 65 -13.18 11.33 8.98
C LEU A 65 -13.80 10.35 10.00
N PRO A 66 -15.13 10.29 10.20
CA PRO A 66 -15.75 9.27 11.06
C PRO A 66 -15.41 7.83 10.64
N GLY A 67 -15.43 7.53 9.34
CA GLY A 67 -15.08 6.22 8.80
C GLY A 67 -13.64 5.82 9.10
N LEU A 68 -12.69 6.73 8.90
CA LEU A 68 -11.28 6.52 9.28
C LEU A 68 -11.10 6.29 10.78
N GLN A 69 -11.75 7.10 11.62
CA GLN A 69 -11.68 6.94 13.07
C GLN A 69 -12.30 5.63 13.54
N ASN A 70 -13.32 5.12 12.84
CA ASN A 70 -13.90 3.82 13.13
C ASN A 70 -12.93 2.69 12.73
N ALA A 71 -12.31 2.78 11.56
CA ALA A 71 -11.34 1.79 11.09
C ALA A 71 -10.11 1.68 12.01
N HIS A 72 -9.61 2.80 12.53
CA HIS A 72 -8.46 2.84 13.44
C HIS A 72 -8.75 2.31 14.85
N ARG A 73 -10.03 2.25 15.26
CA ARG A 73 -10.42 1.82 16.62
C ARG A 73 -10.42 0.30 16.81
N LYS A 74 -10.31 -0.46 15.72
CA LYS A 74 -10.18 -1.93 15.76
C LYS A 74 -8.72 -2.33 15.86
#